data_AF-A0A6A3JUX7-F1
#
_entry.id   AF-A0A6A3JUX7-F1
#
_cell.length_a   1.000
_cell.length_b   1.000
_cell.length_c   1.000
_cell.angle_alpha   90.00
_cell.angle_beta   90.00
_cell.angle_gamma   90.00
#
_symmetry.space_group_name_H-M   'P 1'
#
loop_
_entity.id
_entity.type
_entity.pdbx_description
1 polymer ?
#
loop_
_entity_poly.entity_id
_entity_poly.type
_entity_poly.pdbx_seq_one_letter_code
_entity_poly.pdbx_strand_id
1 'polypeptide(L)'
;MLAKCGAEGMEIEQCDVDTAFLYEKLEEEIYMELPEDLRWLLELAEAGDENDVVCMLLQILYGHCGAPVVWRSTVALSSTEAEYMALSD
;
A
#
# COMPACT_ATOMS: atom_id res chain seq x y z
N MET A 1 15.37 -3.01 17.67
CA MET A 1 14.30 -3.93 18.14
C MET A 1 14.80 -5.37 18.12
N LEU A 2 15.14 -5.92 16.95
CA LEU A 2 15.66 -7.30 16.80
C LEU A 2 16.84 -7.64 17.72
N ALA A 3 17.85 -6.76 17.82
CA ALA A 3 19.00 -6.97 18.71
C ALA A 3 18.63 -7.05 20.20
N LYS A 4 17.55 -6.35 20.61
CA LYS A 4 17.04 -6.40 21.98
C LYS A 4 16.31 -7.71 22.25
N CYS A 5 15.43 -8.12 21.33
CA CYS A 5 14.73 -9.40 21.40
C CYS A 5 15.71 -10.58 21.51
N GLY A 6 16.79 -10.56 20.71
CA GLY A 6 17.84 -11.58 20.80
C GLY A 6 18.60 -11.57 22.14
N ALA A 7 18.88 -10.38 22.70
CA ALA A 7 19.51 -10.26 24.01
C ALA A 7 18.60 -10.73 25.17
N GLU A 8 17.28 -10.63 24.98
CA GLU A 8 16.26 -11.03 25.97
C GLU A 8 15.79 -12.49 25.78
N GLY A 9 16.34 -13.21 24.80
CA GLY A 9 15.99 -14.61 24.52
C GLY A 9 14.57 -14.77 23.98
N MET A 10 14.01 -13.74 23.35
CA MET A 10 12.67 -13.79 22.74
C MET A 10 12.71 -14.49 21.39
N GLU A 11 11.65 -15.22 21.07
CA GLU A 11 11.42 -15.76 19.73
C GLU A 11 11.00 -14.64 18.78
N ILE A 12 11.49 -14.68 17.54
CA ILE A 12 11.25 -13.66 16.52
C ILE A 12 10.69 -14.35 15.28
N GLU A 13 9.49 -13.95 14.89
CA GLU A 13 8.90 -14.28 13.60
C GLU A 13 8.92 -13.05 12.71
N GLN A 14 9.41 -13.21 11.47
CA GLN A 14 9.39 -12.15 10.47
C GLN A 14 8.35 -12.48 9.42
N CYS A 15 7.48 -11.52 9.12
CA CYS A 15 6.49 -11.61 8.06
C CYS A 15 6.76 -10.51 7.03
N ASP A 16 6.84 -10.91 5.76
CA ASP A 16 6.81 -10.00 4.63
C ASP A 16 5.38 -9.98 4.05
N VAL A 17 4.92 -8.81 3.63
CA VAL A 17 3.53 -8.63 3.16
C VAL A 17 3.58 -8.16 1.72
N ASP A 18 3.36 -9.11 0.79
CA ASP A 18 3.50 -8.92 -0.66
C ASP A 18 2.64 -7.77 -1.21
N THR A 19 1.48 -7.53 -0.61
CA THR A 19 0.42 -6.68 -1.17
C THR A 19 -0.01 -5.56 -0.21
N ALA A 20 0.82 -5.22 0.78
CA ALA A 20 0.51 -4.23 1.83
C ALA A 20 -0.14 -2.95 1.27
N PHE A 21 0.44 -2.41 0.19
CA PHE A 21 0.02 -1.13 -0.40
C PHE A 21 -1.18 -1.24 -1.35
N LEU A 22 -1.49 -2.44 -1.81
CA LEU A 22 -2.58 -2.72 -2.75
C LEU A 22 -3.93 -2.90 -2.05
N TYR A 23 -4.01 -2.91 -0.73
CA TYR A 23 -5.28 -3.07 -0.02
C TYR A 23 -5.74 -1.82 0.72
N GLU A 24 -4.89 -0.80 0.81
CA GLU A 24 -5.28 0.46 1.43
C GLU A 24 -5.98 1.38 0.45
N LYS A 25 -7.07 1.99 0.93
CA LYS A 25 -7.74 3.05 0.19
C LYS A 25 -6.92 4.33 0.30
N LEU A 26 -6.81 5.04 -0.81
CA LEU A 26 -6.22 6.37 -0.85
C LEU A 26 -7.08 7.34 -0.03
N GLU A 27 -6.48 8.05 0.93
CA GLU A 27 -7.16 9.14 1.66
C GLU A 27 -7.37 10.37 0.75
N GLU A 28 -6.49 10.56 -0.22
CA GLU A 28 -6.49 11.67 -1.17
C GLU A 28 -6.69 11.15 -2.61
N GLU A 29 -7.22 11.96 -3.51
CA GLU A 29 -7.30 11.63 -4.94
C GLU A 29 -5.96 12.00 -5.61
N ILE A 30 -5.18 10.98 -6.01
CA ILE A 30 -3.90 11.17 -6.68
C ILE A 30 -4.10 10.96 -8.18
N TYR A 31 -3.73 11.97 -8.97
CA TYR A 31 -3.64 11.89 -10.43
C TYR A 31 -2.18 11.82 -10.86
N MET A 32 -1.90 11.03 -11.88
CA MET A 32 -0.56 10.90 -12.47
C MET A 32 -0.62 10.88 -14.00
N GLU A 33 0.47 11.27 -14.64
CA GLU A 33 0.63 11.13 -16.08
C GLU A 33 0.51 9.67 -16.49
N LEU A 34 -0.20 9.42 -17.60
CA LEU A 34 -0.34 8.08 -18.16
C LEU A 34 1.03 7.61 -18.69
N PRO A 35 1.57 6.47 -18.19
CA PRO A 35 2.81 5.90 -18.71
C PRO A 35 2.73 5.63 -20.22
N GLU A 36 3.83 5.84 -20.94
CA GLU A 36 3.88 5.62 -22.40
C GLU A 36 3.45 4.21 -22.80
N ASP A 37 3.89 3.20 -22.03
CA ASP A 37 3.55 1.78 -22.23
C ASP A 37 2.06 1.46 -22.03
N LEU A 38 1.27 2.41 -21.51
CA LEU A 38 -0.18 2.29 -21.32
C LEU A 38 -0.98 3.21 -22.24
N ARG A 39 -0.33 4.02 -23.09
CA ARG A 39 -1.03 4.91 -24.05
C ARG A 39 -1.87 4.14 -25.06
N TRP A 40 -1.52 2.89 -25.37
CA TRP A 40 -2.32 2.00 -26.22
C TRP A 40 -3.75 1.77 -25.66
N LEU A 41 -3.97 1.95 -24.36
CA LEU A 41 -5.32 1.88 -23.77
C LEU A 41 -6.22 3.03 -24.25
N LEU A 42 -5.66 4.19 -24.59
CA LEU A 42 -6.41 5.32 -25.15
C LEU A 42 -6.97 4.97 -26.54
N GLU A 43 -6.19 4.24 -27.33
CA GLU A 43 -6.63 3.72 -28.64
C GLU A 43 -7.78 2.71 -28.49
N LEU A 44 -7.71 1.83 -27.47
CA LEU A 44 -8.76 0.85 -27.19
C LEU A 44 -10.06 1.51 -26.69
N ALA A 45 -9.93 2.59 -25.92
CA ALA A 45 -11.06 3.30 -25.32
C ALA A 45 -11.77 4.26 -26.30
N GLU A 46 -11.33 4.34 -27.57
CA GLU A 46 -11.79 5.33 -28.55
C GLU A 46 -11.65 6.79 -28.05
N ALA A 47 -10.81 7.02 -27.05
CA ALA A 47 -10.61 8.33 -26.42
C ALA A 47 -9.76 9.29 -27.29
N GLY A 48 -9.20 8.80 -28.41
CA GLY A 48 -8.32 9.56 -29.27
C GLY A 48 -6.95 9.85 -28.64
N ASP A 49 -6.12 10.63 -29.34
CA ASP A 49 -4.84 11.13 -28.83
C ASP A 49 -5.07 12.40 -27.99
N GLU A 50 -5.88 12.28 -26.93
CA GLU A 50 -6.06 13.35 -25.97
C GLU A 50 -4.85 13.38 -25.04
N ASN A 51 -3.95 14.33 -25.29
CA ASN A 51 -2.73 14.54 -24.49
C ASN A 51 -3.02 15.02 -23.05
N ASP A 52 -4.28 15.30 -22.72
CA ASP A 52 -4.73 15.72 -21.38
C ASP A 52 -5.28 14.54 -20.53
N VAL A 53 -5.13 13.29 -20.97
CA VAL A 53 -5.57 12.14 -20.18
C VAL A 53 -4.57 11.85 -19.05
N VAL A 54 -5.08 11.86 -17.83
CA VAL A 54 -4.37 11.49 -16.61
C VAL A 54 -4.98 10.22 -15.99
N CYS A 55 -4.16 9.43 -15.30
CA CYS A 55 -4.64 8.30 -14.52
C CYS A 55 -5.00 8.73 -13.12
N MET A 56 -6.16 8.28 -12.63
CA MET A 56 -6.50 8.36 -11.21
C MET A 56 -6.07 7.08 -10.50
N LEU A 57 -5.34 7.24 -9.40
CA LEU A 57 -4.83 6.11 -8.63
C LEU A 57 -5.89 5.63 -7.64
N LEU A 58 -6.31 4.36 -7.75
CA LEU A 58 -7.31 3.78 -6.84
C LEU A 58 -6.68 3.23 -5.54
N GLN A 59 -5.41 2.85 -5.60
CA GLN A 59 -4.66 2.18 -4.53
C GLN A 59 -3.20 2.63 -4.57
N ILE A 60 -2.50 2.61 -3.44
CA ILE A 60 -1.13 3.10 -3.41
C ILE A 60 -0.20 2.17 -4.23
N LEU A 61 0.54 2.75 -5.17
CA LEU A 61 1.55 2.02 -5.93
C LEU A 61 2.78 1.71 -5.07
N TYR A 62 3.39 0.56 -5.34
CA TYR A 62 4.68 0.22 -4.77
C TYR A 62 5.73 1.30 -5.09
N GLY A 63 6.51 1.71 -4.09
CA GLY A 63 7.54 2.75 -4.24
C GLY A 63 7.03 4.19 -4.16
N HIS A 64 5.72 4.41 -4.02
CA HIS A 64 5.19 5.74 -3.69
C HIS A 64 5.67 6.15 -2.29
N CYS A 65 6.20 7.38 -2.14
CA CYS A 65 6.80 7.84 -0.88
C CYS A 65 5.83 7.88 0.31
N GLY A 66 4.52 7.96 0.05
CA GLY A 66 3.47 7.88 1.07
C GLY A 66 3.05 6.46 1.47
N ALA A 67 3.37 5.43 0.69
CA ALA A 67 2.92 4.06 0.94
C ALA A 67 3.32 3.50 2.32
N PRO A 68 4.57 3.69 2.78
CA PRO A 68 4.98 3.19 4.10
C PRO A 68 4.29 3.90 5.26
N VAL A 69 3.85 5.16 5.07
CA VAL A 69 3.23 5.97 6.13
C VAL A 69 1.80 5.52 6.39
N VAL A 70 1.03 5.30 5.32
CA VAL A 70 -0.36 4.81 5.43
C VAL A 70 -0.37 3.39 6.01
N TRP A 71 0.49 2.51 5.47
CA TRP A 71 0.60 1.13 5.93
C TRP A 71 0.93 0.98 7.42
N ARG A 72 1.81 1.85 7.94
CA ARG A 72 2.18 1.82 9.37
C ARG A 72 0.96 1.99 10.27
N SER A 73 0.01 2.83 9.88
CA SER A 73 -1.21 3.08 10.67
C SER A 73 -2.14 1.88 10.65
N THR A 74 -2.35 1.27 9.48
CA THR A 74 -3.20 0.08 9.32
C THR A 74 -2.66 -1.14 10.03
N VAL A 75 -1.34 -1.38 9.97
CA VAL A 75 -0.71 -2.47 10.72
C VAL A 75 -0.85 -2.25 12.22
N ALA A 76 -0.70 -1.01 12.70
CA ALA A 76 -0.85 -0.71 14.12
C ALA A 76 -2.28 -0.98 14.63
N LEU A 77 -3.30 -0.56 13.87
CA LEU A 77 -4.71 -0.79 14.22
C LEU A 77 -5.07 -2.28 14.22
N SER A 78 -4.72 -3.00 13.15
CA SER A 78 -5.02 -4.43 13.04
C SER A 78 -4.30 -5.27 14.10
N SER A 79 -3.05 -4.91 14.46
CA SER A 79 -2.31 -5.58 15.53
C SER A 79 -2.96 -5.34 16.90
N THR A 80 -3.40 -4.11 17.18
CA THR A 80 -4.10 -3.77 18.43
C THR A 80 -5.43 -4.52 18.55
N GLU A 81 -6.16 -4.65 17.43
CA GLU A 81 -7.41 -5.43 17.39
C GLU A 81 -7.15 -6.91 17.64
N ALA A 82 -6.13 -7.49 17.00
CA ALA A 82 -5.75 -8.88 17.22
C ALA A 82 -5.36 -9.16 18.69
N GLU A 83 -4.59 -8.25 19.31
CA GLU A 83 -4.25 -8.34 20.74
C GLU A 83 -5.50 -8.27 21.63
N TYR A 84 -6.44 -7.36 21.33
CA TYR A 84 -7.69 -7.25 22.09
C TYR A 84 -8.52 -8.53 21.99
N MET A 85 -8.65 -9.10 20.79
CA MET A 85 -9.39 -10.35 20.57
C MET A 85 -8.75 -11.52 21.32
N ALA A 86 -7.41 -11.65 21.30
CA ALA A 86 -6.69 -12.70 22.01
C ALA A 86 -6.82 -12.61 23.55
N LEU A 87 -7.06 -11.42 24.10
CA LEU A 87 -7.29 -11.20 25.53
C LEU A 87 -8.76 -11.39 25.94
N SER A 88 -9.67 -11.48 24.98
CA SER A 88 -11.11 -11.60 25.19
C SER A 88 -11.59 -13.06 25.32
N ASP A 89 -10.72 -14.02 24.97
CA ASP A 89 -10.94 -15.47 25.03
C ASP A 89 -10.45 -16.10 26.36
#